data_AF-A0A495KR83-F1
#
_entry.id   AF-A0A495KR83-F1
#
_cell.length_a   1.000
_cell.length_b   1.000
_cell.length_c   1.000
_cell.angle_alpha   90.00
_cell.angle_beta   90.00
_cell.angle_gamma   90.00
#
_symmetry.space_group_name_H-M   'P 1'
#
loop_
_entity.id
_entity.type
_entity.pdbx_description
1 polymer ?
#
loop_
_entity_poly.entity_id
_entity_poly.type
_entity_poly.pdbx_seq_one_letter_code
_entity_poly.pdbx_strand_id
1 'polypeptide(L)' 'MCWNKVESQCKMVYSTPYINAEKPLDRKFIIQIIAEEFPDFPRVRIAATVDSCFKLFPTPVSRQKLLHFVQMNLR' A
#
# COMPACT_ATOMS: atom_id res chain seq x y z
N MET A 1 -1.88 16.15 1.01
CA MET A 1 -1.81 14.67 1.03
C MET A 1 -2.23 14.16 -0.33
N CYS A 2 -1.39 13.38 -1.02
CA CYS A 2 -1.69 12.98 -2.41
C CYS A 2 -1.21 11.55 -2.69
N TRP A 3 -2.08 10.71 -3.24
CA TRP A 3 -1.77 9.36 -3.69
C TRP A 3 -0.62 9.31 -4.71
N ASN A 4 -0.39 10.40 -5.46
CA ASN A 4 0.75 10.53 -6.37
C ASN A 4 2.10 10.49 -5.63
N LYS A 5 2.17 11.01 -4.40
CA LYS A 5 3.39 10.97 -3.58
C LYS A 5 3.64 9.56 -3.06
N VAL A 6 2.60 8.87 -2.60
CA VAL A 6 2.67 7.43 -2.25
C VAL A 6 3.16 6.62 -3.44
N GLU A 7 2.59 6.84 -4.64
CA GLU A 7 2.99 6.12 -5.85
C GLU A 7 4.46 6.38 -6.22
N SER A 8 4.92 7.63 -6.12
CA SER A 8 6.30 8.01 -6.37
C SER A 8 7.27 7.32 -5.40
N GLN A 9 6.96 7.32 -4.10
CA GLN A 9 7.78 6.60 -3.11
C GLN A 9 7.82 5.09 -3.37
N CYS A 10 6.68 4.50 -3.74
CA CYS A 10 6.63 3.11 -4.15
C CYS A 10 7.44 2.85 -5.43
N LYS A 11 7.54 3.79 -6.37
CA LYS A 11 8.40 3.67 -7.57
C LYS A 11 9.88 3.69 -7.23
N MET A 12 10.28 4.48 -6.24
CA MET A 12 11.67 4.53 -5.78
C MET A 12 12.10 3.25 -5.07
N VAL A 13 11.20 2.63 -4.29
CA VAL A 13 11.54 1.45 -3.49
C VAL A 13 11.33 0.15 -4.24
N TYR A 14 10.25 0.03 -5.01
CA TYR A 14 9.98 -1.14 -5.83
C TYR A 14 10.42 -0.88 -7.27
N SER A 15 11.56 -1.47 -7.67
CA SER A 15 12.03 -1.41 -9.06
C SER A 15 11.06 -2.08 -10.04
N THR A 16 10.25 -3.03 -9.55
CA THR A 16 9.17 -3.67 -10.33
C THR A 16 7.82 -3.02 -10.02
N PRO A 17 6.84 -3.04 -10.95
CA PRO A 17 5.52 -2.47 -10.73
C PRO A 17 4.62 -3.33 -9.81
N TYR A 18 5.20 -4.34 -9.14
CA TYR A 18 4.48 -5.31 -8.32
C TYR A 18 5.04 -5.30 -6.89
N ILE A 19 4.15 -5.52 -5.92
CA ILE A 19 4.46 -5.62 -4.50
C ILE A 19 4.20 -7.06 -4.07
N ASN A 20 5.21 -7.71 -3.48
CA ASN A 20 5.04 -9.05 -2.95
C ASN A 20 4.69 -9.00 -1.46
N ALA A 21 3.44 -9.31 -1.12
CA ALA A 21 2.97 -9.34 0.26
C ALA A 21 3.60 -10.45 1.11
N GLU A 22 4.15 -11.49 0.49
CA GLU A 22 4.85 -12.57 1.20
C GLU A 22 6.15 -12.09 1.83
N LYS A 23 6.65 -10.92 1.39
CA LYS A 23 7.78 -10.23 2.02
C LYS A 23 7.25 -9.29 3.11
N PRO A 24 7.49 -9.59 4.41
CA PRO A 24 6.98 -8.76 5.50
C PRO A 24 7.50 -7.32 5.46
N LEU A 25 8.69 -7.12 4.90
CA LEU A 25 9.30 -5.80 4.72
C LEU A 25 8.52 -4.93 3.73
N ASP A 26 8.15 -5.47 2.57
CA ASP A 26 7.38 -4.77 1.53
C ASP A 26 6.02 -4.33 2.12
N ARG A 27 5.36 -5.24 2.84
CA ARG A 27 4.12 -4.97 3.57
C ARG A 27 4.29 -3.84 4.61
N LYS A 28 5.33 -3.90 5.44
CA LYS A 28 5.58 -2.85 6.45
C LYS A 28 5.85 -1.50 5.80
N PHE A 29 6.59 -1.49 4.70
CA PHE A 29 6.99 -0.28 4.00
C PHE A 29 5.78 0.42 3.36
N ILE A 30 4.91 -0.31 2.67
CA ILE A 30 3.72 0.29 2.05
C ILE A 30 2.77 0.89 3.11
N ILE A 31 2.58 0.22 4.24
CA ILE A 31 1.77 0.73 5.36
C ILE A 31 2.38 2.02 5.91
N GLN A 32 3.71 2.07 6.08
CA GLN A 32 4.41 3.25 6.57
C GLN A 32 4.25 4.43 5.62
N ILE A 33 4.48 4.26 4.31
CA ILE A 33 4.33 5.35 3.33
C ILE A 33 2.91 5.91 3.38
N ILE A 34 1.90 5.04 3.38
CA ILE A 34 0.50 5.47 3.40
C ILE A 34 0.19 6.20 4.70
N ALA A 35 0.70 5.73 5.84
CA ALA A 35 0.50 6.39 7.13
C ALA A 35 1.20 7.75 7.25
N GLU A 36 2.35 7.92 6.61
CA GLU A 36 3.05 9.21 6.55
C GLU A 36 2.32 10.22 5.66
N GLU A 37 1.76 9.76 4.54
CA GLU A 37 0.99 10.62 3.64
C GLU A 37 -0.43 10.92 4.13
N PHE A 38 -1.00 10.05 4.95
CA PHE A 38 -2.35 10.20 5.50
C PHE A 38 -2.36 9.98 7.02
N PRO A 39 -1.78 10.91 7.80
CA PRO A 39 -1.71 10.82 9.26
C PRO A 39 -3.09 10.82 9.95
N ASP A 40 -4.12 11.32 9.28
CA ASP A 40 -5.50 11.36 9.80
C ASP A 40 -6.14 9.96 9.88
N PHE A 41 -5.63 8.98 9.12
CA PHE A 41 -6.12 7.61 9.20
C PHE A 41 -5.31 6.80 10.23
N PRO A 42 -5.99 6.09 11.14
CA PRO A 42 -5.31 5.20 12.07
C PRO A 42 -4.44 4.17 11.33
N ARG A 43 -3.18 4.02 11.75
CA ARG A 43 -2.25 3.03 11.17
C ARG A 43 -2.82 1.61 11.14
N VAL A 44 -3.61 1.25 12.15
CA VAL A 44 -4.30 -0.05 12.23
C VAL A 44 -5.30 -0.22 11.09
N ARG A 45 -6.06 0.84 10.76
CA ARG A 45 -7.02 0.83 9.65
C ARG A 45 -6.29 0.67 8.31
N ILE A 46 -5.21 1.43 8.10
CA ILE A 46 -4.37 1.32 6.90
C ILE A 46 -3.81 -0.10 6.75
N ALA A 47 -3.24 -0.66 7.83
CA ALA A 47 -2.69 -2.01 7.82
C ALA A 47 -3.76 -3.06 7.47
N ALA A 48 -4.94 -2.99 8.11
CA ALA A 48 -6.04 -3.89 7.83
C ALA A 48 -6.52 -3.81 6.36
N THR A 49 -6.59 -2.62 5.78
CA THR A 49 -6.97 -2.44 4.38
C THR A 49 -5.92 -3.01 3.43
N VAL A 50 -4.63 -2.78 3.69
CA VAL A 50 -3.53 -3.35 2.90
C VAL A 50 -3.55 -4.88 2.97
N ASP A 51 -3.74 -5.44 4.16
CA ASP A 51 -3.84 -6.90 4.35
C ASP A 51 -5.03 -7.49 3.61
N SER A 52 -6.16 -6.79 3.64
CA SER A 52 -7.37 -7.22 2.92
C SER A 52 -7.12 -7.25 1.41
N CYS A 53 -6.37 -6.29 0.87
CA CYS A 53 -5.95 -6.29 -0.52
C CYS A 53 -5.16 -7.56 -0.88
N PHE A 54 -4.18 -7.91 -0.05
CA PHE A 54 -3.32 -9.08 -0.28
C PHE A 54 -4.01 -10.43 -0.03
N LYS A 55 -5.05 -10.47 0.80
CA LYS A 55 -5.91 -11.65 0.95
C LYS A 55 -6.82 -11.87 -0.27
N LEU A 56 -7.28 -10.78 -0.88
CA LEU A 56 -8.22 -10.83 -2.01
C LEU A 56 -7.53 -11.04 -3.36
N PHE A 57 -6.28 -10.58 -3.51
CA PHE A 57 -5.55 -10.68 -4.76
C PHE A 57 -4.29 -11.54 -4.59
N PRO A 58 -4.08 -12.56 -5.45
CA PRO A 58 -2.89 -13.40 -5.38
C PRO A 58 -1.63 -12.55 -5.58
N THR A 59 -0.60 -12.83 -4.78
CA THR A 59 0.71 -12.21 -4.87
C THR A 59 1.45 -12.69 -6.13
N PRO A 60 2.23 -11.82 -6.78
CA PRO A 60 2.48 -10.42 -6.45
C PRO A 60 1.38 -9.48 -6.99
N VAL A 61 0.98 -8.47 -6.20
CA VAL A 61 -0.10 -7.53 -6.57
C VAL A 61 0.48 -6.30 -7.26
N SER A 62 -0.14 -5.83 -8.34
CA SER A 62 0.34 -4.60 -8.99
C SER A 62 0.17 -3.39 -8.06
N ARG A 63 1.18 -2.51 -8.03
CA ARG A 63 1.19 -1.31 -7.19
C ARG A 63 -0.06 -0.47 -7.40
N GLN A 64 -0.45 -0.23 -8.66
CA GLN A 64 -1.64 0.56 -8.97
C GLN A 64 -2.91 -0.07 -8.41
N LYS A 65 -3.05 -1.39 -8.51
CA LYS A 65 -4.21 -2.11 -7.96
C LYS A 65 -4.27 -2.02 -6.44
N LEU A 66 -3.13 -2.16 -5.77
CA LEU A 66 -3.04 -1.98 -4.32
C LEU A 66 -3.43 -0.55 -3.90
N LEU A 67 -2.82 0.46 -4.52
CA LEU A 67 -3.08 1.86 -4.17
C LEU A 67 -4.54 2.24 -4.42
N HIS A 68 -5.11 1.81 -5.55
CA HIS A 68 -6.51 2.04 -5.85
C HIS A 68 -7.43 1.34 -4.85
N PHE A 69 -7.15 0.08 -4.49
CA PHE A 69 -7.93 -0.65 -3.49
C PHE A 69 -7.89 0.07 -2.14
N VAL A 70 -6.70 0.46 -1.67
CA VAL A 70 -6.56 1.13 -0.39
C VAL A 70 -7.26 2.50 -0.41
N GLN A 71 -7.11 3.27 -1.49
CA GLN A 71 -7.79 4.56 -1.67
C GLN A 71 -9.31 4.44 -1.60
N MET A 72 -9.88 3.39 -2.20
CA MET A 72 -11.34 3.18 -2.18
C MET A 72 -11.87 2.76 -0.81
N ASN A 73 -11.06 2.04 -0.02
CA ASN A 73 -11.46 1.46 1.27
C ASN A 73 -11.04 2.29 2.50
N LEU A 74 -10.17 3.29 2.32
CA LEU A 74 -9.82 4.28 3.35
C LEU A 74 -10.75 5.50 3.36
N ARG A 75 -11.75 5.58 2.47
CA ARG A 75 -12.76 6.65 2.49
C ARG A 75 -13.56 6.69 3.79
#